data_AF-A0A8T0JG98-F1
#
_entry.id   AF-A0A8T0JG98-F1
#
_cell.length_a   1.000
_cell.length_b   1.000
_cell.length_c   1.000
_cell.angle_alpha   90.00
_cell.angle_beta   90.00
_cell.angle_gamma   90.00
#
_symmetry.space_group_name_H-M   'P 1'
#
loop_
_entity.id
_entity.type
_entity.pdbx_description
1 polymer ?
#
loop_
_entity_poly.entity_id
_entity_poly.type
_entity_poly.pdbx_seq_one_letter_code
_entity_poly.pdbx_strand_id
1 'polypeptide(L)'
;MASVEWIDRIISEGAVPLLEPDNCSNGWATPPGDVFMVRGPEYFKTRVKIPAGDYLLKPLGFDWIKSSVKIGEILDDPNSRVRKVIDDEFPAAEKPFVWAFNIQVPNKDNYSAIAYFTTKERVLEDSLVDKFLKGDNAFRNSRLKLIANIVKGPWIVRKAVGEQAICVIGRALSCKYCTGENFIEVDIDIGSSMVASAIVHLAFGYISTLTVDLAFLIESQDESELPEKILGAFRFSDLDPASARSVEPSSALNCDDVQTSLPTRLWKSIGQGFSHILHSGPQEDGSSSDSQHAKIVADHKDNTTEVKNW
;
A
#
# COMPACT_ATOMS: atom_id res chain seq x y z
N MET A 1 22.82 -15.86 21.66
CA MET A 1 22.07 -14.64 21.36
C MET A 1 22.64 -14.08 20.08
N ALA A 2 21.97 -14.26 18.93
CA ALA A 2 22.36 -13.55 17.73
C ALA A 2 22.28 -12.04 18.03
N SER A 3 23.41 -11.36 17.86
CA SER A 3 23.58 -9.91 18.06
C SER A 3 22.64 -9.14 17.12
N VAL A 4 22.44 -7.85 17.36
CA VAL A 4 21.70 -6.96 16.43
C VAL A 4 22.41 -6.85 15.05
N GLU A 5 23.63 -7.37 14.95
CA GLU A 5 24.52 -7.26 13.79
C GLU A 5 23.91 -7.82 12.49
N TRP A 6 23.07 -8.87 12.51
CA TRP A 6 22.45 -9.38 11.29
C TRP A 6 21.40 -8.41 10.70
N ILE A 7 20.70 -7.66 11.57
CA ILE A 7 19.77 -6.60 11.15
C ILE A 7 20.57 -5.45 10.53
N ASP A 8 21.66 -5.04 11.18
CA ASP A 8 22.55 -3.99 10.67
C ASP A 8 23.18 -4.38 9.33
N ARG A 9 23.55 -5.66 9.15
CA ARG A 9 24.01 -6.23 7.89
C ARG A 9 22.92 -6.16 6.81
N ILE A 10 21.68 -6.54 7.12
CA ILE A 10 20.56 -6.38 6.18
C ILE A 10 20.34 -4.90 5.85
N ILE A 11 20.41 -3.98 6.80
CA ILE A 11 20.18 -2.56 6.51
C ILE A 11 21.31 -2.02 5.61
N SER A 12 22.57 -2.32 5.92
CA SER A 12 23.75 -1.79 5.22
C SER A 12 23.98 -2.40 3.84
N GLU A 13 23.59 -3.66 3.61
CA GLU A 13 23.69 -4.29 2.29
C GLU A 13 22.59 -3.84 1.31
N GLY A 14 21.55 -3.13 1.78
CA GLY A 14 20.48 -2.56 0.95
C GLY A 14 20.99 -1.43 0.04
N ALA A 15 20.37 -1.26 -1.14
CA ALA A 15 20.76 -0.20 -2.08
C ALA A 15 20.36 1.21 -1.59
N VAL A 16 19.37 1.30 -0.72
CA VAL A 16 18.83 2.54 -0.17
C VAL A 16 19.16 2.60 1.32
N PRO A 17 19.80 3.67 1.81
CA PRO A 17 20.20 3.77 3.22
C PRO A 17 18.98 3.98 4.13
N LEU A 18 19.04 3.38 5.33
CA LEU A 18 18.14 3.73 6.43
C LEU A 18 18.56 5.08 7.01
N LEU A 19 17.62 6.00 7.12
CA LEU A 19 17.80 7.35 7.64
C LEU A 19 16.71 7.69 8.66
N GLU A 20 16.88 8.82 9.34
CA GLU A 20 15.83 9.36 10.21
C GLU A 20 14.65 9.91 9.37
N PRO A 21 13.40 9.78 9.83
CA PRO A 21 12.23 10.23 9.07
C PRO A 21 12.28 11.70 8.65
N ASP A 22 12.80 12.58 9.51
CA ASP A 22 12.89 14.03 9.26
C ASP A 22 14.03 14.40 8.30
N ASN A 23 14.96 13.47 8.02
CA ASN A 23 16.10 13.68 7.12
C ASN A 23 16.32 12.46 6.21
N CYS A 24 15.28 12.07 5.47
CA CYS A 24 15.21 10.80 4.74
C CYS A 24 15.61 10.91 3.24
N SER A 25 16.26 11.99 2.79
CA SER A 25 16.49 12.20 1.34
C SER A 25 17.34 11.10 0.69
N ASN A 26 16.87 10.56 -0.45
CA ASN A 26 17.41 9.39 -1.15
C ASN A 26 17.51 8.14 -0.26
N GLY A 27 16.67 8.06 0.77
CA GLY A 27 16.70 7.01 1.79
C GLY A 27 15.34 6.39 2.03
N TRP A 28 15.33 5.44 2.96
CA TRP A 28 14.12 4.95 3.59
C TRP A 28 14.19 5.16 5.10
N ALA A 29 13.04 5.17 5.77
CA ALA A 29 12.94 5.37 7.21
C ALA A 29 11.73 4.64 7.78
N THR A 30 11.64 4.61 9.11
CA THR A 30 10.44 4.16 9.82
C THR A 30 9.68 5.38 10.33
N PRO A 31 8.57 5.79 9.68
CA PRO A 31 7.83 6.97 10.10
C PRO A 31 7.24 6.77 11.52
N PRO A 32 6.86 7.84 12.23
CA PRO A 32 6.13 7.70 13.49
C PRO A 32 4.76 7.07 13.25
N GLY A 33 4.34 6.12 14.08
CA GLY A 33 3.04 5.46 13.91
C GLY A 33 1.83 6.38 14.05
N ASP A 34 1.96 7.44 14.85
CA ASP A 34 0.89 8.41 15.09
C ASP A 34 0.52 9.26 13.85
N VAL A 35 1.33 9.22 12.79
CA VAL A 35 0.95 9.85 11.51
C VAL A 35 -0.12 9.07 10.75
N PHE A 36 -0.45 7.86 11.20
CA PHE A 36 -1.48 7.01 10.62
C PHE A 36 -2.69 6.92 11.54
N MET A 37 -3.88 7.16 10.97
CA MET A 37 -5.15 7.08 11.69
C MET A 37 -5.83 5.72 11.45
N VAL A 38 -6.02 4.95 12.52
CA VAL A 38 -6.60 3.59 12.52
C VAL A 38 -7.92 3.54 13.28
N ARG A 39 -8.69 2.46 13.10
CA ARG A 39 -9.98 2.27 13.79
C ARG A 39 -9.76 2.20 15.31
N GLY A 40 -10.38 3.10 16.07
CA GLY A 40 -10.30 3.11 17.53
C GLY A 40 -11.11 1.99 18.20
N PRO A 41 -11.02 1.83 19.54
CA PRO A 41 -11.61 0.71 20.28
C PRO A 41 -13.12 0.53 20.06
N GLU A 42 -13.85 1.62 19.84
CA GLU A 42 -15.31 1.62 19.65
C GLU A 42 -15.71 2.03 18.23
N TYR A 43 -14.83 1.85 17.24
CA TYR A 43 -15.03 2.38 15.89
C TYR A 43 -16.35 1.97 15.23
N PHE A 44 -16.83 0.75 15.44
CA PHE A 44 -18.10 0.31 14.84
C PHE A 44 -19.32 1.06 15.38
N LYS A 45 -19.21 1.67 16.57
CA LYS A 45 -20.24 2.52 17.19
C LYS A 45 -20.00 4.00 16.90
N THR A 46 -18.77 4.45 17.05
CA THR A 46 -18.42 5.89 17.06
C THR A 46 -17.91 6.40 15.72
N ARG A 47 -17.42 5.52 14.85
CA ARG A 47 -16.66 5.83 13.62
C ARG A 47 -15.41 6.68 13.87
N VAL A 48 -14.91 6.73 15.10
CA VAL A 48 -13.73 7.53 15.48
C VAL A 48 -12.45 6.75 15.23
N LYS A 49 -11.54 7.37 14.47
CA LYS A 49 -10.17 6.89 14.29
C LYS A 49 -9.24 7.54 15.30
N ILE A 50 -8.17 6.83 15.65
CA ILE A 50 -7.13 7.29 16.57
C ILE A 50 -5.75 7.16 15.92
N PRO A 51 -4.74 7.89 16.38
CA PRO A 51 -3.34 7.63 16.02
C PRO A 51 -2.98 6.16 16.32
N ALA A 52 -2.20 5.54 15.44
CA ALA A 52 -1.94 4.10 15.53
C ALA A 52 -0.98 3.67 16.64
N GLY A 53 -0.07 4.56 17.07
CA GLY A 53 1.01 4.19 17.98
C GLY A 53 1.96 3.15 17.39
N ASP A 54 2.48 2.27 18.25
CA ASP A 54 3.53 1.31 17.90
C ASP A 54 3.08 0.25 16.87
N TYR A 55 4.06 -0.21 16.07
CA TYR A 55 3.89 -1.27 15.09
C TYR A 55 4.03 -2.66 15.72
N LEU A 56 3.32 -3.64 15.16
CA LEU A 56 3.42 -5.04 15.57
C LEU A 56 4.74 -5.69 15.14
N LEU A 57 5.30 -5.26 14.01
CA LEU A 57 6.54 -5.77 13.45
C LEU A 57 7.59 -4.67 13.42
N LYS A 58 8.85 -5.08 13.58
CA LYS A 58 10.01 -4.20 13.50
C LYS A 58 10.50 -4.13 12.05
N PRO A 59 10.90 -2.94 11.55
CA PRO A 59 11.54 -2.82 10.25
C PRO A 59 12.81 -3.67 10.22
N LEU A 60 13.01 -4.40 9.13
CA LEU A 60 14.17 -5.25 8.92
C LEU A 60 15.05 -4.74 7.78
N GLY A 61 14.46 -4.24 6.71
CA GLY A 61 15.20 -3.71 5.56
C GLY A 61 14.28 -3.20 4.48
N PHE A 62 14.87 -2.53 3.50
CA PHE A 62 14.18 -2.06 2.30
C PHE A 62 15.03 -2.32 1.07
N ASP A 63 14.43 -2.89 0.04
CA ASP A 63 15.06 -3.09 -1.27
C ASP A 63 14.35 -2.27 -2.33
N TRP A 64 15.15 -1.58 -3.15
CA TRP A 64 14.74 -0.90 -4.36
C TRP A 64 15.44 -1.56 -5.53
N ILE A 65 14.70 -2.36 -6.29
CA ILE A 65 15.26 -3.23 -7.33
C ILE A 65 14.52 -3.07 -8.65
N LYS A 66 15.20 -3.45 -9.74
CA LYS A 66 14.61 -3.48 -11.08
C LYS A 66 15.04 -4.71 -11.88
N SER A 67 14.18 -5.13 -12.80
CA SER A 67 14.45 -6.25 -13.72
C SER A 67 13.72 -6.07 -15.04
N SER A 68 14.11 -6.83 -16.07
CA SER A 68 13.39 -6.90 -17.35
C SER A 68 12.04 -7.60 -17.23
N VAL A 69 11.83 -8.39 -16.17
CA VAL A 69 10.56 -9.07 -15.86
C VAL A 69 10.09 -8.70 -14.46
N LYS A 70 8.82 -8.97 -14.15
CA LYS A 70 8.26 -8.78 -12.80
C LYS A 70 9.01 -9.66 -11.79
N ILE A 71 9.32 -9.09 -10.63
CA ILE A 71 10.06 -9.75 -9.55
C ILE A 71 9.09 -10.12 -8.44
N GLY A 72 9.06 -11.39 -8.04
CA GLY A 72 8.29 -11.91 -6.90
C GLY A 72 8.96 -13.14 -6.32
N GLU A 73 8.36 -13.74 -5.29
CA GLU A 73 8.92 -14.91 -4.61
C GLU A 73 10.36 -14.70 -4.10
N ILE A 74 10.67 -13.47 -3.67
CA ILE A 74 12.03 -13.05 -3.33
C ILE A 74 12.56 -13.85 -2.12
N LEU A 75 11.74 -14.09 -1.11
CA LEU A 75 12.13 -14.84 0.09
C LEU A 75 12.22 -16.36 -0.16
N ASP A 76 11.65 -16.85 -1.26
CA ASP A 76 11.82 -18.23 -1.74
C ASP A 76 13.15 -18.42 -2.49
N ASP A 77 13.73 -17.37 -3.06
CA ASP A 77 15.07 -17.43 -3.65
C ASP A 77 16.15 -17.42 -2.56
N PRO A 78 16.95 -18.51 -2.41
CA PRO A 78 18.04 -18.57 -1.43
C PRO A 78 19.16 -17.54 -1.71
N ASN A 79 19.22 -16.98 -2.91
CA ASN A 79 20.19 -15.94 -3.26
C ASN A 79 19.69 -14.53 -2.97
N SER A 80 18.43 -14.36 -2.56
CA SER A 80 17.94 -13.05 -2.19
C SER A 80 18.68 -12.53 -0.96
N ARG A 81 18.93 -11.23 -0.95
CA ARG A 81 19.82 -10.58 0.00
C ARG A 81 19.41 -10.85 1.46
N VAL A 82 18.14 -10.62 1.78
CA VAL A 82 17.60 -10.82 3.14
C VAL A 82 17.63 -12.30 3.51
N ARG A 83 17.24 -13.20 2.60
CA ARG A 83 17.22 -14.63 2.87
C ARG A 83 18.63 -15.16 3.13
N LYS A 84 19.60 -14.76 2.32
CA LYS A 84 21.00 -15.15 2.45
C LYS A 84 21.58 -14.74 3.80
N VAL A 85 21.36 -13.51 4.25
CA VAL A 85 21.84 -13.08 5.58
C VAL A 85 21.20 -13.92 6.68
N ILE A 86 19.89 -14.20 6.61
CA ILE A 86 19.24 -15.03 7.63
C ILE A 86 19.77 -16.47 7.62
N ASP A 87 19.99 -17.04 6.44
CA ASP A 87 20.49 -18.41 6.29
C ASP A 87 21.97 -18.54 6.73
N ASP A 88 22.78 -17.49 6.55
CA ASP A 88 24.17 -17.41 7.03
C ASP A 88 24.24 -17.32 8.56
N GLU A 89 23.34 -16.58 9.20
CA GLU A 89 23.40 -16.21 10.62
C GLU A 89 22.64 -17.18 11.54
N PHE A 90 21.61 -17.87 11.02
CA PHE A 90 20.71 -18.71 11.84
C PHE A 90 20.60 -20.15 11.33
N PRO A 91 20.69 -21.15 12.22
CA PRO A 91 20.27 -22.50 11.88
C PRO A 91 18.74 -22.53 11.65
N ALA A 92 18.26 -23.50 10.85
CA ALA A 92 16.86 -23.59 10.43
C ALA A 92 15.83 -23.46 11.58
N ALA A 93 16.09 -24.10 12.73
CA ALA A 93 15.17 -24.10 13.87
C ALA A 93 15.09 -22.76 14.63
N GLU A 94 16.00 -21.82 14.38
CA GLU A 94 16.10 -20.55 15.10
C GLU A 94 15.89 -19.33 14.20
N LYS A 95 15.54 -19.53 12.93
CA LYS A 95 15.35 -18.43 11.98
C LYS A 95 14.24 -17.49 12.45
N PRO A 96 14.47 -16.17 12.44
CA PRO A 96 13.43 -15.20 12.75
C PRO A 96 12.31 -15.26 11.70
N PHE A 97 11.10 -14.89 12.13
CA PHE A 97 10.00 -14.74 11.18
C PHE A 97 10.18 -13.44 10.37
N VAL A 98 10.04 -13.53 9.05
CA VAL A 98 10.13 -12.38 8.14
C VAL A 98 8.79 -12.14 7.45
N TRP A 99 8.38 -10.89 7.39
CA TRP A 99 7.25 -10.44 6.60
C TRP A 99 7.76 -9.50 5.50
N ALA A 100 7.54 -9.84 4.24
CA ALA A 100 7.88 -8.97 3.11
C ALA A 100 6.60 -8.45 2.42
N PHE A 101 6.60 -7.17 2.08
CA PHE A 101 5.63 -6.58 1.17
C PHE A 101 6.39 -6.07 -0.06
N ASN A 102 6.19 -6.73 -1.21
CA ASN A 102 6.80 -6.38 -2.48
C ASN A 102 5.80 -5.61 -3.34
N ILE A 103 5.97 -4.29 -3.43
CA ILE A 103 5.15 -3.44 -4.30
C ILE A 103 5.76 -3.48 -5.69
N GLN A 104 5.12 -4.23 -6.58
CA GLN A 104 5.57 -4.41 -7.96
C GLN A 104 4.98 -3.28 -8.83
N VAL A 105 5.84 -2.53 -9.49
CA VAL A 105 5.48 -1.43 -10.39
C VAL A 105 5.91 -1.80 -11.81
N PRO A 106 5.02 -2.44 -12.61
CA PRO A 106 5.31 -2.73 -14.01
C PRO A 106 5.56 -1.43 -14.77
N ASN A 107 6.71 -1.34 -15.42
CA ASN A 107 7.11 -0.23 -16.29
C ASN A 107 8.04 -0.83 -17.37
N LYS A 108 8.69 -0.01 -18.21
CA LYS A 108 9.66 -0.49 -19.20
C LYS A 108 10.74 -1.37 -18.54
N ASP A 109 11.24 -0.91 -17.40
CA ASP A 109 11.98 -1.73 -16.44
C ASP A 109 11.01 -2.00 -15.28
N ASN A 110 10.82 -3.26 -14.89
CA ASN A 110 9.92 -3.59 -13.79
C ASN A 110 10.60 -3.24 -12.47
N TYR A 111 9.99 -2.37 -11.67
CA TYR A 111 10.53 -1.97 -10.36
C TYR A 111 9.81 -2.70 -9.24
N SER A 112 10.55 -2.99 -8.17
CA SER A 112 10.00 -3.51 -6.92
C SER A 112 10.54 -2.70 -5.74
N ALA A 113 9.62 -2.17 -4.94
CA ALA A 113 9.91 -1.62 -3.62
C ALA A 113 9.50 -2.67 -2.58
N ILE A 114 10.48 -3.27 -1.91
CA ILE A 114 10.23 -4.35 -0.95
C ILE A 114 10.55 -3.89 0.45
N ALA A 115 9.55 -3.88 1.32
CA ALA A 115 9.71 -3.62 2.74
C ALA A 115 9.72 -4.93 3.51
N TYR A 116 10.79 -5.17 4.26
CA TYR A 116 10.96 -6.34 5.11
C TYR A 116 10.73 -5.95 6.56
N PHE A 117 10.01 -6.80 7.28
CA PHE A 117 9.75 -6.66 8.70
C PHE A 117 10.04 -7.98 9.41
N THR A 118 10.28 -7.91 10.72
CA THR A 118 10.49 -9.08 11.56
C THR A 118 9.84 -8.91 12.92
N THR A 119 9.63 -10.00 13.62
CA THR A 119 9.27 -9.99 15.03
C THR A 119 10.11 -11.00 15.80
N LYS A 120 10.54 -10.59 17.00
CA LYS A 120 11.12 -11.51 18.00
C LYS A 120 10.04 -12.08 18.91
N GLU A 121 8.89 -11.44 18.95
CA GLU A 121 7.76 -11.84 19.78
C GLU A 121 6.99 -12.94 19.08
N ARG A 122 6.53 -13.91 19.87
CA ARG A 122 5.65 -14.95 19.33
C ARG A 122 4.32 -14.31 18.96
N VAL A 123 3.85 -14.60 17.75
CA VAL A 123 2.50 -14.25 17.33
C VAL A 123 1.54 -14.92 18.31
N LEU A 124 0.65 -14.13 18.91
CA LEU A 124 -0.36 -14.64 19.84
C LEU A 124 -1.35 -15.52 19.08
N GLU A 125 -1.58 -16.72 19.58
CA GLU A 125 -2.58 -17.65 19.02
C GLU A 125 -3.96 -16.99 18.99
N ASP A 126 -4.73 -17.25 17.93
CA ASP A 126 -6.06 -16.69 17.67
C ASP A 126 -6.13 -15.16 17.48
N SER A 127 -4.99 -14.47 17.53
CA SER A 127 -4.91 -13.06 17.15
C SER A 127 -5.25 -12.87 15.67
N LEU A 128 -5.59 -11.63 15.28
CA LEU A 128 -5.85 -11.31 13.88
C LEU A 128 -4.64 -11.59 12.97
N VAL A 129 -3.42 -11.42 13.50
CA VAL A 129 -2.18 -11.76 12.79
C VAL A 129 -2.06 -13.26 12.59
N ASP A 130 -2.30 -14.06 13.63
CA ASP A 130 -2.27 -15.53 13.55
C ASP A 130 -3.31 -16.06 12.54
N LYS A 131 -4.54 -15.53 12.61
CA LYS A 131 -5.62 -15.83 11.66
C LYS A 131 -5.26 -15.45 10.23
N PHE A 132 -4.55 -14.34 10.02
CA PHE A 132 -4.09 -13.93 8.69
C PHE A 132 -3.01 -14.86 8.13
N LEU A 133 -2.05 -15.25 8.97
CA LEU A 133 -0.99 -16.19 8.59
C LEU A 133 -1.55 -17.57 8.22
N LYS A 134 -2.49 -18.10 9.03
CA LYS A 134 -3.14 -19.40 8.82
C LYS A 134 -4.30 -19.37 7.81
N GLY A 135 -4.82 -18.19 7.50
CA GLY A 135 -6.00 -18.01 6.65
C GLY A 135 -5.74 -18.29 5.17
N ASP A 136 -6.81 -18.40 4.39
CA ASP A 136 -6.72 -18.56 2.94
C ASP A 136 -6.55 -17.21 2.22
N ASN A 137 -6.37 -17.25 0.90
CA ASN A 137 -6.20 -16.03 0.10
C ASN A 137 -7.47 -15.16 0.09
N ALA A 138 -8.66 -15.75 0.24
CA ALA A 138 -9.90 -14.99 0.30
C ALA A 138 -9.94 -14.12 1.57
N PHE A 139 -9.62 -14.72 2.73
CA PHE A 139 -9.48 -14.00 3.98
C PHE A 139 -8.40 -12.91 3.86
N ARG A 140 -7.18 -13.26 3.43
CA ARG A 140 -6.08 -12.31 3.30
C ARG A 140 -6.43 -11.14 2.39
N ASN A 141 -7.03 -11.41 1.22
CA ASN A 141 -7.45 -10.37 0.29
C ASN A 141 -8.56 -9.48 0.85
N SER A 142 -9.45 -10.05 1.64
CA SER A 142 -10.54 -9.29 2.27
C SER A 142 -10.08 -8.40 3.42
N ARG A 143 -8.86 -8.61 3.95
CA ARG A 143 -8.36 -7.99 5.18
C ARG A 143 -7.12 -7.13 4.99
N LEU A 144 -6.21 -7.47 4.08
CA LEU A 144 -4.96 -6.74 3.91
C LEU A 144 -5.25 -5.31 3.46
N LYS A 145 -4.76 -4.35 4.23
CA LYS A 145 -5.03 -2.93 4.07
C LYS A 145 -3.72 -2.16 4.01
N LEU A 146 -3.72 -1.11 3.21
CA LEU A 146 -2.63 -0.16 3.02
C LEU A 146 -3.14 1.25 3.35
N ILE A 147 -2.34 2.01 4.07
CA ILE A 147 -2.47 3.47 4.20
C ILE A 147 -1.25 4.11 3.53
N ALA A 148 -1.48 5.06 2.64
CA ALA A 148 -0.44 5.84 1.99
C ALA A 148 -0.63 7.34 2.22
N ASN A 149 0.43 8.00 2.72
CA ASN A 149 0.48 9.44 2.93
C ASN A 149 1.57 10.06 2.04
N ILE A 150 1.22 11.11 1.27
CA ILE A 150 2.19 11.88 0.47
C ILE A 150 2.74 13.03 1.31
N VAL A 151 3.80 12.75 2.06
CA VAL A 151 4.47 13.70 2.98
C VAL A 151 5.00 14.90 2.22
N LYS A 152 5.71 14.67 1.11
CA LYS A 152 6.26 15.69 0.21
C LYS A 152 5.99 15.25 -1.22
N GLY A 153 5.54 16.18 -2.05
CA GLY A 153 5.35 15.89 -3.47
C GLY A 153 4.59 16.98 -4.20
N PRO A 154 4.61 16.95 -5.54
CA PRO A 154 3.82 17.86 -6.35
C PRO A 154 2.32 17.74 -6.06
N TRP A 155 1.61 18.86 -6.14
CA TRP A 155 0.16 18.90 -5.85
C TRP A 155 -0.65 17.92 -6.72
N ILE A 156 -0.21 17.66 -7.96
CA ILE A 156 -0.87 16.75 -8.88
C ILE A 156 -0.81 15.30 -8.39
N VAL A 157 0.30 14.88 -7.79
CA VAL A 157 0.44 13.54 -7.20
C VAL A 157 -0.45 13.43 -5.95
N ARG A 158 -0.40 14.44 -5.07
CA ARG A 158 -1.27 14.50 -3.89
C ARG A 158 -2.75 14.44 -4.26
N LYS A 159 -3.17 15.13 -5.32
CA LYS A 159 -4.56 15.11 -5.79
C LYS A 159 -4.95 13.76 -6.39
N ALA A 160 -4.05 13.09 -7.11
CA ALA A 160 -4.31 11.78 -7.71
C ALA A 160 -4.40 10.66 -6.67
N VAL A 161 -3.53 10.69 -5.66
CA VAL A 161 -3.53 9.73 -4.53
C VAL A 161 -4.66 10.03 -3.55
N GLY A 162 -5.02 11.31 -3.39
CA GLY A 162 -5.81 11.80 -2.28
C GLY A 162 -4.94 12.23 -1.10
N GLU A 163 -5.52 12.94 -0.14
CA GLU A 163 -4.82 13.44 1.04
C GLU A 163 -4.26 12.29 1.90
N GLN A 164 -5.02 11.20 2.01
CA GLN A 164 -4.61 9.93 2.60
C GLN A 164 -5.32 8.80 1.84
N ALA A 165 -4.55 7.99 1.11
CA ALA A 165 -5.12 6.84 0.41
C ALA A 165 -5.22 5.66 1.38
N ILE A 166 -6.43 5.17 1.62
CA ILE A 166 -6.68 3.98 2.42
C ILE A 166 -7.39 2.97 1.53
N CYS A 167 -6.83 1.78 1.40
CA CYS A 167 -7.40 0.75 0.56
C CYS A 167 -7.23 -0.63 1.20
N VAL A 168 -8.25 -1.47 1.13
CA VAL A 168 -8.10 -2.92 1.34
C VAL A 168 -7.47 -3.48 0.08
N ILE A 169 -6.14 -3.49 0.05
CA ILE A 169 -5.35 -3.66 -1.17
C ILE A 169 -5.61 -5.00 -1.85
N GLY A 170 -5.88 -6.06 -1.10
CA GLY A 170 -6.18 -7.38 -1.66
C GLY A 170 -7.53 -7.46 -2.39
N ARG A 171 -8.40 -6.45 -2.25
CA ARG A 171 -9.63 -6.30 -3.07
C ARG A 171 -9.40 -5.45 -4.31
N ALA A 172 -8.40 -4.58 -4.30
CA ALA A 172 -8.14 -3.61 -5.36
C ALA A 172 -7.06 -4.06 -6.34
N LEU A 173 -6.14 -4.92 -5.89
CA LEU A 173 -5.00 -5.42 -6.64
C LEU A 173 -4.88 -6.93 -6.48
N SER A 174 -4.35 -7.58 -7.51
CA SER A 174 -3.87 -8.96 -7.41
C SER A 174 -2.72 -9.02 -6.41
N CYS A 175 -2.89 -9.84 -5.37
CA CYS A 175 -1.86 -10.12 -4.37
C CYS A 175 -1.53 -11.61 -4.41
N LYS A 176 -0.24 -11.95 -4.60
CA LYS A 176 0.26 -13.33 -4.43
C LYS A 176 0.90 -13.44 -3.04
N TYR A 177 0.51 -14.48 -2.30
CA TYR A 177 1.02 -14.76 -0.96
C TYR A 177 1.94 -15.97 -1.04
N CYS A 178 3.23 -15.76 -0.81
CA CYS A 178 4.22 -16.83 -0.72
C CYS A 178 4.51 -17.07 0.76
N THR A 179 4.45 -18.31 1.21
CA THR A 179 4.59 -18.66 2.64
C THR A 179 5.56 -19.81 2.76
N GLY A 180 6.60 -19.61 3.56
CA GLY A 180 7.54 -20.64 3.96
C GLY A 180 7.50 -20.89 5.46
N GLU A 181 8.45 -21.68 5.97
CA GLU A 181 8.50 -22.06 7.39
C GLU A 181 8.65 -20.85 8.33
N ASN A 182 9.42 -19.85 7.93
CA ASN A 182 9.75 -18.67 8.74
C ASN A 182 9.46 -17.35 8.01
N PHE A 183 8.62 -17.35 6.99
CA PHE A 183 8.27 -16.09 6.33
C PHE A 183 6.90 -16.10 5.64
N ILE A 184 6.41 -14.88 5.41
CA ILE A 184 5.36 -14.60 4.44
C ILE A 184 5.80 -13.42 3.56
N GLU A 185 5.60 -13.55 2.26
CA GLU A 185 5.80 -12.50 1.28
C GLU A 185 4.46 -12.19 0.60
N VAL A 186 4.17 -10.91 0.44
CA VAL A 186 3.02 -10.41 -0.30
C VAL A 186 3.50 -9.64 -1.51
N ASP A 187 3.37 -10.26 -2.68
CA ASP A 187 3.60 -9.64 -3.97
C ASP A 187 2.35 -8.86 -4.39
N ILE A 188 2.46 -7.53 -4.43
CA ILE A 188 1.37 -6.61 -4.72
C ILE A 188 1.55 -6.07 -6.14
N ASP A 189 0.74 -6.58 -7.07
CA ASP A 189 0.84 -6.20 -8.49
C ASP A 189 0.05 -4.93 -8.80
N ILE A 190 0.72 -3.78 -8.86
CA ILE A 190 0.09 -2.51 -9.22
C ILE A 190 -0.49 -2.54 -10.65
N GLY A 191 0.13 -3.31 -11.56
CA GLY A 191 -0.33 -3.42 -12.94
C GLY A 191 -1.67 -4.13 -13.11
N SER A 192 -2.15 -4.83 -12.09
CA SER A 192 -3.43 -5.54 -12.10
C SER A 192 -4.66 -4.62 -12.09
N SER A 193 -4.47 -3.32 -11.78
CA SER A 193 -5.55 -2.32 -11.79
C SER A 193 -5.16 -1.13 -12.66
N MET A 194 -5.98 -0.82 -13.66
CA MET A 194 -5.78 0.34 -14.53
C MET A 194 -5.72 1.66 -13.74
N VAL A 195 -6.55 1.79 -12.69
CA VAL A 195 -6.61 2.99 -11.86
C VAL A 195 -5.36 3.11 -11.00
N ALA A 196 -4.96 2.03 -10.32
CA ALA A 196 -3.75 2.05 -9.49
C ALA A 196 -2.49 2.26 -10.34
N SER A 197 -2.40 1.58 -11.48
CA SER A 197 -1.33 1.74 -12.46
C SER A 197 -1.19 3.20 -12.91
N ALA A 198 -2.29 3.85 -13.30
CA ALA A 198 -2.26 5.26 -13.69
C ALA A 198 -1.78 6.19 -12.56
N ILE A 199 -2.24 5.99 -11.33
CA ILE A 199 -1.85 6.80 -10.16
C ILE A 199 -0.37 6.58 -9.84
N VAL A 200 0.08 5.33 -9.77
CA VAL A 200 1.46 4.99 -9.42
C VAL A 200 2.43 5.41 -10.52
N HIS A 201 2.09 5.29 -11.80
CA HIS A 201 2.94 5.79 -12.89
C HIS A 201 3.07 7.31 -12.87
N LEU A 202 1.99 8.04 -12.55
CA LEU A 202 2.07 9.47 -12.32
C LEU A 202 3.03 9.78 -11.16
N ALA A 203 2.87 9.09 -10.02
CA ALA A 203 3.75 9.29 -8.85
C ALA A 203 5.20 8.92 -9.15
N PHE A 204 5.43 7.84 -9.90
CA PHE A 204 6.74 7.36 -10.32
C PHE A 204 7.49 8.42 -11.14
N GLY A 205 6.79 9.18 -11.99
CA GLY A 205 7.37 10.32 -12.72
C GLY A 205 7.94 11.43 -11.83
N TYR A 206 7.59 11.45 -10.54
CA TYR A 206 8.07 12.41 -9.55
C TYR A 206 8.83 11.76 -8.39
N ILE A 207 9.18 10.47 -8.48
CA ILE A 207 9.69 9.67 -7.36
C ILE A 207 10.96 10.26 -6.72
N SER A 208 11.80 10.94 -7.51
CA SER A 208 13.00 11.66 -7.05
C SER A 208 12.73 12.95 -6.28
N THR A 209 11.47 13.35 -6.14
CA THR A 209 11.03 14.52 -5.36
C THR A 209 9.87 14.20 -4.43
N LEU A 210 9.53 12.91 -4.31
CA LEU A 210 8.39 12.41 -3.58
C LEU A 210 8.85 11.78 -2.27
N THR A 211 8.16 12.10 -1.17
CA THR A 211 8.28 11.40 0.11
C THR A 211 6.94 10.76 0.41
N VAL A 212 6.93 9.44 0.59
CA VAL A 212 5.72 8.66 0.84
C VAL A 212 5.89 7.82 2.09
N ASP A 213 4.89 7.87 2.97
CA ASP A 213 4.74 6.93 4.07
C ASP A 213 3.72 5.86 3.67
N LEU A 214 4.09 4.60 3.82
CA LEU A 214 3.25 3.44 3.56
C LEU A 214 3.15 2.58 4.82
N ALA A 215 1.93 2.30 5.27
CA ALA A 215 1.67 1.41 6.40
C ALA A 215 0.76 0.25 6.00
N PHE A 216 1.18 -0.97 6.33
CA PHE A 216 0.41 -2.19 6.13
C PHE A 216 -0.26 -2.60 7.42
N LEU A 217 -1.49 -3.09 7.31
CA LEU A 217 -2.28 -3.52 8.45
C LEU A 217 -3.34 -4.53 8.02
N ILE A 218 -3.89 -5.25 8.99
CA ILE A 218 -4.99 -6.17 8.78
C ILE A 218 -6.25 -5.44 9.25
N GLU A 219 -7.20 -5.23 8.35
CA GLU A 219 -8.43 -4.49 8.66
C GLU A 219 -9.27 -5.23 9.69
N SER A 220 -9.51 -4.60 10.84
CA SER A 220 -10.46 -5.09 11.84
C SER A 220 -11.89 -4.98 11.30
N GLN A 221 -12.70 -6.03 11.36
CA GLN A 221 -14.10 -6.08 10.89
C GLN A 221 -15.08 -6.45 12.01
N ASP A 222 -14.60 -6.81 13.21
CA ASP A 222 -15.43 -7.01 14.40
C ASP A 222 -14.86 -6.34 15.66
N GLU A 223 -15.70 -6.18 16.69
CA GLU A 223 -15.33 -5.47 17.93
C GLU A 223 -14.15 -6.12 18.67
N SER A 224 -13.95 -7.43 18.57
CA SER A 224 -12.85 -8.14 19.24
C SER A 224 -11.49 -7.91 18.60
N GLU A 225 -11.49 -7.40 17.36
CA GLU A 225 -10.29 -7.06 16.59
C GLU A 225 -9.87 -5.59 16.77
N LEU A 226 -10.56 -4.80 17.60
CA LEU A 226 -10.26 -3.39 17.86
C LEU A 226 -9.45 -3.19 19.15
N PRO A 227 -8.64 -2.11 19.25
CA PRO A 227 -8.31 -1.16 18.19
C PRO A 227 -7.47 -1.80 17.08
N GLU A 228 -7.60 -1.29 15.86
CA GLU A 228 -6.81 -1.72 14.71
C GLU A 228 -5.33 -1.32 14.93
N LYS A 229 -4.40 -2.21 14.58
CA LYS A 229 -2.95 -1.98 14.74
C LYS A 229 -2.22 -2.12 13.42
N ILE A 230 -1.15 -1.33 13.25
CA ILE A 230 -0.28 -1.41 12.06
C ILE A 230 0.66 -2.61 12.19
N LEU A 231 0.78 -3.40 11.13
CA LEU A 231 1.77 -4.46 11.05
C LEU A 231 3.17 -3.86 10.97
N GLY A 232 3.39 -2.97 10.00
CA GLY A 232 4.64 -2.25 9.82
C GLY A 232 4.46 -1.12 8.83
N ALA A 233 5.35 -0.15 8.89
CA ALA A 233 5.36 0.98 7.98
C ALA A 233 6.78 1.35 7.55
N PHE A 234 6.88 1.95 6.37
CA PHE A 234 8.12 2.50 5.86
C PHE A 234 7.87 3.83 5.14
N ARG A 235 8.87 4.69 5.18
CA ARG A 235 9.00 5.90 4.40
C ARG A 235 10.04 5.65 3.33
N PHE A 236 9.82 6.14 2.12
CA PHE A 236 10.91 6.39 1.18
C PHE A 236 10.84 7.84 0.73
N SER A 237 11.99 8.43 0.42
CA SER A 237 12.07 9.82 -0.04
C SER A 237 13.04 9.99 -1.19
N ASP A 238 12.61 10.75 -2.18
CA ASP A 238 13.44 11.22 -3.28
C ASP A 238 14.20 10.06 -3.97
N LEU A 239 13.59 8.88 -4.13
CA LEU A 239 14.29 7.74 -4.71
C LEU A 239 14.71 8.03 -6.15
N ASP A 240 15.96 7.74 -6.47
CA ASP A 240 16.45 7.76 -7.85
C ASP A 240 16.16 6.41 -8.53
N PRO A 241 15.37 6.34 -9.62
CA PRO A 241 15.20 5.11 -10.39
C PRO A 241 16.51 4.48 -10.87
N ALA A 242 17.56 5.29 -11.08
CA ALA A 242 18.88 4.78 -11.46
C ALA A 242 19.58 4.04 -10.31
N SER A 243 19.26 4.35 -9.05
CA SER A 243 19.81 3.66 -7.87
C SER A 243 19.22 2.26 -7.62
N ALA A 244 18.12 1.91 -8.31
CA ALA A 244 17.53 0.58 -8.21
C ALA A 244 18.55 -0.49 -8.62
N ARG A 245 18.77 -1.47 -7.74
CA ARG A 245 19.67 -2.60 -8.03
C ARG A 245 19.06 -3.45 -9.13
N SER A 246 19.81 -3.65 -10.22
CA SER A 246 19.43 -4.60 -11.26
C SER A 246 19.52 -6.02 -10.74
N VAL A 247 18.45 -6.78 -10.87
CA VAL A 247 18.40 -8.21 -10.54
C VAL A 247 18.15 -8.97 -11.84
N GLU A 248 19.01 -9.96 -12.12
CA GLU A 248 18.78 -10.84 -13.26
C GLU A 248 17.56 -11.73 -12.98
N PRO A 249 16.65 -11.91 -13.95
CA PRO A 249 15.60 -12.90 -13.82
C PRO A 249 16.23 -14.26 -13.52
N SER A 250 15.90 -14.86 -12.37
CA SER A 250 16.30 -16.23 -12.10
C SER A 250 15.68 -17.11 -13.19
N SER A 251 16.52 -17.90 -13.88
CA SER A 251 16.16 -18.71 -15.04
C SER A 251 15.12 -19.81 -14.76
N ALA A 252 14.59 -19.88 -13.53
CA ALA A 252 13.61 -20.83 -13.05
C ALA A 252 12.14 -20.34 -13.13
N LEU A 253 11.87 -19.10 -13.54
CA LEU A 253 10.51 -18.56 -13.60
C LEU A 253 10.02 -18.37 -15.05
N ASN A 254 9.70 -19.48 -15.72
CA ASN A 254 8.75 -19.46 -16.83
C ASN A 254 7.44 -20.05 -16.32
N CYS A 255 6.50 -19.18 -15.94
CA CYS A 255 5.09 -19.56 -15.86
C CYS A 255 4.25 -18.41 -16.45
N ASP A 256 3.81 -18.65 -17.69
CA ASP A 256 2.70 -18.05 -18.42
C ASP A 256 2.57 -16.52 -18.46
N ASP A 257 3.35 -15.90 -19.34
CA ASP A 257 2.98 -14.61 -19.96
C ASP A 257 2.50 -14.88 -21.39
N VAL A 258 1.21 -15.19 -21.55
CA VAL A 258 0.58 -15.19 -22.88
C VAL A 258 0.38 -13.74 -23.29
N GLN A 259 1.39 -13.21 -23.99
CA GLN A 259 1.32 -11.96 -24.71
C GLN A 259 0.08 -11.92 -25.63
N THR A 260 -0.95 -11.20 -25.23
CA THR A 260 -1.91 -10.65 -26.19
C THR A 260 -1.45 -9.24 -26.55
N SER A 261 -0.61 -9.18 -27.59
CA SER A 261 -0.29 -7.92 -28.25
C SER A 261 -1.54 -7.40 -28.98
N LEU A 262 -2.20 -6.40 -28.41
CA LEU A 262 -3.19 -5.63 -29.16
C LEU A 262 -2.49 -4.47 -29.88
N PRO A 263 -2.77 -4.26 -31.18
CA PRO A 263 -2.06 -3.29 -32.00
C PRO A 263 -2.41 -1.85 -31.62
N THR A 264 -1.42 -0.99 -31.77
CA THR A 264 -1.32 0.44 -31.41
C THR A 264 -2.26 1.38 -32.19
N ARG A 265 -3.47 0.95 -32.56
CA ARG A 265 -4.39 1.70 -33.46
C ARG A 265 -5.75 2.09 -32.89
N LEU A 266 -5.92 2.13 -31.56
CA LEU A 266 -7.18 2.55 -30.91
C LEU A 266 -7.08 3.86 -30.09
N TRP A 267 -6.05 4.68 -30.28
CA TRP A 267 -5.84 5.95 -29.56
C TRP A 267 -6.20 7.23 -30.33
N LYS A 268 -7.31 7.24 -31.08
CA LYS A 268 -7.81 8.49 -31.70
C LYS A 268 -9.28 8.83 -31.46
N SER A 269 -9.97 8.27 -30.46
CA SER A 269 -11.39 8.62 -30.27
C SER A 269 -11.92 8.58 -28.82
N ILE A 270 -11.18 9.09 -27.83
CA ILE A 270 -11.78 9.43 -26.53
C ILE A 270 -11.22 10.79 -26.07
N GLY A 271 -11.53 11.82 -26.84
CA GLY A 271 -11.58 13.19 -26.36
C GLY A 271 -13.05 13.60 -26.41
N GLN A 272 -13.58 14.11 -25.28
CA GLN A 272 -14.98 14.44 -24.99
C GLN A 272 -15.79 13.28 -24.37
N GLY A 273 -15.84 13.21 -23.03
CA GLY A 273 -16.74 12.28 -22.35
C GLY A 273 -16.44 11.97 -20.88
N PHE A 274 -15.95 12.93 -20.08
CA PHE A 274 -15.80 12.73 -18.63
C PHE A 274 -16.40 13.90 -17.85
N SER A 275 -17.74 13.91 -17.77
CA SER A 275 -18.49 14.73 -16.82
C SER A 275 -19.76 14.04 -16.28
N HIS A 276 -19.90 12.73 -16.48
CA HIS A 276 -21.10 11.98 -16.05
C HIS A 276 -20.78 10.58 -15.48
N ILE A 277 -19.73 10.43 -14.66
CA ILE A 277 -19.57 9.23 -13.81
C ILE A 277 -19.00 9.66 -12.45
N LEU A 278 -19.74 10.50 -11.74
CA LEU A 278 -19.59 10.70 -10.31
C LEU A 278 -20.99 11.02 -9.79
N HIS A 279 -21.81 9.99 -9.54
CA HIS A 279 -22.92 9.99 -8.58
C HIS A 279 -23.62 8.62 -8.67
N SER A 280 -23.32 7.74 -7.72
CA SER A 280 -24.21 6.64 -7.34
C SER A 280 -23.91 6.27 -5.89
N GLY A 281 -24.52 7.02 -4.97
CA GLY A 281 -24.76 6.54 -3.61
C GLY A 281 -25.96 5.58 -3.62
N PRO A 282 -26.02 4.57 -2.73
CA PRO A 282 -27.17 3.68 -2.65
C PRO A 282 -28.28 4.38 -1.84
N GLN A 283 -29.50 4.45 -2.39
CA GLN A 283 -30.68 4.72 -1.59
C GLN A 283 -31.85 3.83 -2.04
N GLU A 284 -32.55 3.38 -1.02
CA GLU A 284 -33.49 2.27 -0.91
C GLU A 284 -34.80 2.47 -1.69
N ASP A 285 -35.44 1.33 -1.96
CA ASP A 285 -36.76 1.17 -2.55
C ASP A 285 -37.87 1.90 -1.75
N GLY A 286 -38.77 2.54 -2.48
CA GLY A 286 -40.02 3.10 -1.95
C GLY A 286 -40.95 3.55 -3.08
N SER A 287 -41.96 2.73 -3.37
CA SER A 287 -42.92 2.79 -4.47
C SER A 287 -43.98 3.92 -4.41
N SER A 288 -44.41 4.36 -5.61
CA SER A 288 -45.74 4.89 -6.01
C SER A 288 -46.22 6.21 -5.37
N SER A 289 -46.91 7.15 -6.01
CA SER A 289 -47.71 7.23 -7.25
C SER A 289 -48.07 8.71 -7.55
N ASP A 290 -48.32 8.99 -8.83
CA ASP A 290 -49.30 9.95 -9.39
C ASP A 290 -49.16 11.49 -9.23
N SER A 291 -48.67 12.09 -10.31
CA SER A 291 -49.45 12.91 -11.28
C SER A 291 -49.83 14.39 -11.01
N GLN A 292 -49.64 15.15 -12.11
CA GLN A 292 -50.34 16.38 -12.57
C GLN A 292 -49.81 17.78 -12.22
N HIS A 293 -49.21 18.38 -13.28
CA HIS A 293 -49.41 19.74 -13.81
C HIS A 293 -50.16 20.80 -13.00
N ALA A 294 -49.55 21.98 -12.82
CA ALA A 294 -49.99 23.24 -13.46
C ALA A 294 -49.03 24.42 -13.18
N LYS A 295 -48.80 25.24 -14.22
CA LYS A 295 -48.19 26.58 -14.19
C LYS A 295 -49.16 27.61 -13.58
N ILE A 296 -48.62 28.71 -13.00
CA ILE A 296 -49.01 30.14 -13.15
C ILE A 296 -48.02 30.95 -12.26
N VAL A 297 -47.04 31.64 -12.84
CA VAL A 297 -46.92 33.11 -13.10
C VAL A 297 -46.84 34.01 -11.84
N ALA A 298 -45.63 34.58 -11.68
CA ALA A 298 -45.18 35.88 -11.16
C ALA A 298 -46.04 36.71 -10.19
N ASP A 299 -45.40 37.22 -9.12
CA ASP A 299 -45.25 38.67 -8.95
C ASP A 299 -44.05 39.07 -8.05
N HIS A 300 -43.53 40.26 -8.34
CA HIS A 300 -42.38 40.98 -7.76
C HIS A 300 -42.72 41.68 -6.43
N LYS A 301 -41.74 41.82 -5.53
CA LYS A 301 -41.38 43.03 -4.71
C LYS A 301 -40.31 42.66 -3.66
N ASP A 302 -39.05 43.10 -3.81
CA ASP A 302 -38.46 44.37 -3.35
C ASP A 302 -38.50 44.65 -1.83
N ASN A 303 -37.33 44.56 -1.19
CA ASN A 303 -36.62 45.58 -0.37
C ASN A 303 -35.69 44.91 0.67
N THR A 304 -34.36 45.14 0.63
CA THR A 304 -33.58 46.15 1.43
C THR A 304 -33.96 46.17 2.91
N THR A 305 -33.06 46.08 3.91
CA THR A 305 -31.81 46.82 4.19
C THR A 305 -31.16 46.14 5.42
N GLU A 306 -29.85 45.86 5.42
CA GLU A 306 -28.79 46.58 6.16
C GLU A 306 -28.80 46.60 7.71
N VAL A 307 -27.69 46.07 8.26
CA VAL A 307 -26.77 46.69 9.26
C VAL A 307 -27.20 46.72 10.74
N LYS A 308 -26.39 46.08 11.60
CA LYS A 308 -25.43 46.76 12.50
C LYS A 308 -24.48 45.80 13.22
N ASN A 309 -23.19 46.12 13.09
CA ASN A 309 -22.11 45.72 14.00
C ASN A 309 -22.38 46.30 15.40
N TRP A 310 -21.79 45.68 16.44
CA TRP A 310 -20.60 46.15 17.18
C TRP A 310 -19.94 44.93 17.82
#